data_AF-A0A957KZ50-F1
#
_entry.id   AF-A0A957KZ50-F1
#
_cell.length_a   1.000
_cell.length_b   1.000
_cell.length_c   1.000
_cell.angle_alpha   90.00
_cell.angle_beta   90.00
_cell.angle_gamma   90.00
#
_symmetry.space_group_name_H-M   'P 1'
#
loop_
_entity.id
_entity.type
_entity.pdbx_description
1 polymer ?
#
loop_
_entity_poly.entity_id
_entity_poly.type
_entity_poly.pdbx_seq_one_letter_code
_entity_poly.pdbx_strand_id
1 'polypeptide(L)'
;MMMHRFNRPVYPRWQTAFTDEALRRAWLKVRANNGTSGPDGQTVADFERDLDAQLRSLQQELIEGRYKPRRVTQVLVPKASSGWRPLSLWAIRDRVVQRAVYNYLEPVVEPRFLACSYGFRPGRTTKDAALAIHQARLGGADWVFDGDIKDCFGQMKREILQKQLGRWGVPGPLRELIDRWLRAHVWNAWRGDGQAGTSQGGAISPLLCNIYLHEFDEQLRHRRWRLIRYADDFVIVGRSQREAERAGRRAGDILAKLGLEIHPQKSRITSFAEGFQFVGWFFINEQIHELR
;
A
#
# COMPACT_ATOMS: atom_id res chain seq x y z
N MET A 1 38.75 -28.21 29.29
CA MET A 1 38.52 -26.85 28.74
C MET A 1 37.17 -26.84 28.05
N MET A 2 36.13 -26.39 28.76
CA MET A 2 34.74 -26.36 28.25
C MET A 2 34.63 -25.31 27.13
N MET A 3 34.33 -25.74 25.90
CA MET A 3 33.86 -24.85 24.85
C MET A 3 32.42 -24.43 25.18
N HIS A 4 32.25 -23.21 25.69
CA HIS A 4 30.94 -22.57 25.73
C HIS A 4 30.42 -22.40 24.30
N ARG A 5 29.54 -23.30 23.87
CA ARG A 5 28.66 -23.05 22.73
C ARG A 5 27.80 -21.85 23.10
N PHE A 6 28.06 -20.70 22.49
CA PHE A 6 27.13 -19.58 22.52
C PHE A 6 25.81 -20.04 21.90
N ASN A 7 24.87 -20.39 22.76
CA ASN A 7 23.49 -20.64 22.38
C ASN A 7 22.91 -19.29 21.97
N ARG A 8 23.05 -18.91 20.69
CA ARG A 8 22.33 -17.76 20.15
C ARG A 8 20.84 -18.07 20.33
N PRO A 9 20.07 -17.22 21.04
CA PRO A 9 18.65 -17.46 21.19
C PRO A 9 18.03 -17.67 19.81
N VAL A 10 17.40 -18.84 19.60
CA VAL A 10 16.64 -19.14 18.39
C VAL A 10 15.36 -18.32 18.48
N TYR A 11 15.45 -17.05 18.12
CA TYR A 11 14.28 -16.20 18.03
C TYR A 11 13.29 -16.81 17.01
N PRO A 12 11.98 -16.87 17.31
CA PRO A 12 10.97 -17.14 16.30
C PRO A 12 11.21 -16.26 15.07
N ARG A 13 11.10 -16.83 13.85
CA ARG A 13 11.47 -16.13 12.60
C ARG A 13 10.88 -14.72 12.46
N TRP A 14 9.70 -14.44 13.03
CA TRP A 14 9.08 -13.12 12.96
C TRP A 14 9.81 -12.04 13.76
N GLN A 15 10.55 -12.39 14.81
CA GLN A 15 11.29 -11.43 15.63
C GLN A 15 12.50 -10.85 14.91
N THR A 16 12.94 -11.46 13.79
CA THR A 16 14.00 -10.87 12.96
C THR A 16 13.58 -9.53 12.37
N ALA A 17 12.27 -9.28 12.23
CA ALA A 17 11.71 -7.98 11.87
C ALA A 17 12.08 -6.86 12.86
N PHE A 18 12.45 -7.21 14.09
CA PHE A 18 12.67 -6.28 15.20
C PHE A 18 14.06 -6.40 15.83
N THR A 19 15.04 -6.98 15.13
CA THR A 19 16.45 -6.87 15.55
C THR A 19 16.90 -5.41 15.61
N ASP A 20 17.93 -5.10 16.40
CA ASP A 20 18.50 -3.74 16.47
C ASP A 20 18.86 -3.24 15.06
N GLU A 21 19.50 -4.09 14.25
CA GLU A 21 19.80 -3.79 12.84
C GLU A 21 18.55 -3.54 11.99
N ALA A 22 17.50 -4.35 12.14
CA ALA A 22 16.24 -4.16 11.39
C ALA A 22 15.55 -2.84 11.76
N LEU A 23 15.50 -2.51 13.06
CA LEU A 23 14.92 -1.27 13.56
C LEU A 23 15.76 -0.05 13.14
N ARG A 24 17.09 -0.13 13.16
CA ARG A 24 17.96 0.94 12.64
C ARG A 24 17.76 1.16 11.15
N ARG A 25 17.69 0.08 10.35
CA ARG A 25 17.40 0.20 8.90
C ARG A 25 16.03 0.83 8.65
N ALA A 26 15.03 0.48 9.45
CA ALA A 26 13.71 1.11 9.40
C ALA A 26 13.78 2.60 9.77
N TRP A 27 14.48 2.93 10.83
CA TRP A 27 14.73 4.31 11.27
C TRP A 27 15.38 5.16 10.17
N LEU A 28 16.43 4.67 9.50
CA LEU A 28 17.10 5.42 8.43
C LEU A 28 16.13 5.83 7.31
N LYS A 29 15.16 4.98 6.97
CA LYS A 29 14.11 5.33 5.99
C LYS A 29 13.11 6.35 6.55
N VAL A 30 12.71 6.23 7.82
CA VAL A 30 11.82 7.20 8.47
C VAL A 30 12.47 8.58 8.58
N ARG A 31 13.75 8.62 8.96
CA ARG A 31 14.58 9.83 9.05
C ARG A 31 14.71 10.50 7.68
N ALA A 32 15.06 9.74 6.64
CA ALA A 32 15.23 10.28 5.29
C ALA A 32 13.94 10.88 4.71
N ASN A 33 12.77 10.35 5.08
CA ASN A 33 11.48 10.91 4.67
C ASN A 33 11.18 12.27 5.33
N ASN A 34 11.90 12.65 6.39
CA ASN A 34 11.82 13.92 7.12
C ASN A 34 10.38 14.43 7.38
N GLY A 35 9.47 13.50 7.69
CA GLY A 35 8.06 13.83 7.91
C GLY A 35 7.82 14.47 9.28
N THR A 36 6.80 15.31 9.39
CA THR A 36 6.40 16.03 10.61
C THR A 36 6.19 15.12 11.83
N SER A 37 6.17 15.70 13.02
CA SER A 37 5.93 14.99 14.28
C SER A 37 4.54 14.35 14.32
N GLY A 38 4.43 13.29 15.12
CA GLY A 38 3.14 12.67 15.41
C GLY A 38 2.37 13.44 16.48
N PRO A 39 1.25 12.89 16.96
CA PRO A 39 0.42 13.53 17.98
C PRO A 39 1.10 13.68 19.36
N ASP A 40 2.21 12.97 19.56
CA ASP A 40 3.09 13.06 20.74
C ASP A 40 4.09 14.22 20.65
N GLY A 41 4.10 14.97 19.55
CA GLY A 41 4.97 16.14 19.36
C GLY A 41 6.45 15.82 19.14
N GLN A 42 6.87 14.56 19.28
CA GLN A 42 8.26 14.16 19.11
C GLN A 42 8.70 14.36 17.66
N THR A 43 9.77 15.13 17.47
CA THR A 43 10.37 15.37 16.14
C THR A 43 11.41 14.29 15.79
N VAL A 44 11.81 14.24 14.52
CA VAL A 44 12.88 13.35 14.04
C VAL A 44 14.17 13.61 14.82
N ALA A 45 14.50 14.88 15.07
CA ALA A 45 15.69 15.25 15.84
C ALA A 45 15.60 14.79 17.31
N ASP A 46 14.42 14.88 17.94
CA ASP A 46 14.23 14.42 19.32
C ASP A 46 14.33 12.90 19.43
N PHE A 47 13.78 12.17 18.46
CA PHE A 47 13.92 10.71 18.43
C PHE A 47 15.38 10.29 18.18
N GLU A 48 16.11 11.05 17.36
CA GLU A 48 17.52 10.78 17.04
C GLU A 48 18.47 11.01 18.23
N ARG A 49 18.17 11.98 19.11
CA ARG A 49 19.01 12.34 20.26
C ARG A 49 19.33 11.15 21.16
N ASP A 50 18.32 10.31 21.42
CA ASP A 50 18.42 9.11 22.25
C ASP A 50 18.11 7.83 21.46
N LEU A 51 18.52 7.79 20.18
CA LEU A 51 18.13 6.75 19.23
C LEU A 51 18.30 5.33 19.79
N ASP A 52 19.45 5.05 20.38
CA ASP A 52 19.77 3.72 20.93
C ASP A 52 18.82 3.30 22.04
N ALA A 53 18.47 4.20 22.95
CA ALA A 53 17.53 3.93 24.03
C ALA A 53 16.11 3.75 23.49
N GLN A 54 15.70 4.60 22.54
CA GLN A 54 14.39 4.53 21.88
C GLN A 54 14.21 3.19 21.16
N LEU A 55 15.19 2.76 20.35
CA LEU A 55 15.11 1.51 19.60
C LEU A 55 15.16 0.28 20.50
N ARG A 56 16.00 0.27 21.54
CA ARG A 56 16.04 -0.84 22.53
C ARG A 56 14.71 -0.98 23.26
N SER A 57 14.15 0.12 23.74
CA SER A 57 12.84 0.13 24.40
C SER A 57 11.74 -0.39 23.46
N LEU A 58 11.71 0.10 22.22
CA LEU A 58 10.74 -0.31 21.21
C LEU A 58 10.86 -1.80 20.87
N GLN A 59 12.09 -2.31 20.72
CA GLN A 59 12.35 -3.74 20.51
C GLN A 59 11.79 -4.59 21.66
N GLN A 60 12.10 -4.21 22.90
CA GLN A 60 11.65 -4.95 24.07
C GLN A 60 10.12 -4.98 24.14
N GLU A 61 9.46 -3.83 23.94
CA GLU A 61 8.01 -3.75 23.89
C GLU A 61 7.39 -4.66 22.81
N LEU A 62 8.02 -4.77 21.64
CA LEU A 62 7.55 -5.61 20.53
C LEU A 62 7.73 -7.10 20.80
N ILE A 63 8.89 -7.50 21.32
CA ILE A 63 9.20 -8.90 21.63
C ILE A 63 8.31 -9.43 22.77
N GLU A 64 8.06 -8.59 23.79
CA GLU A 64 7.22 -8.93 24.94
C GLU A 64 5.72 -8.71 24.68
N GLY A 65 5.33 -8.26 23.48
CA GLY A 65 3.93 -8.01 23.11
C GLY A 65 3.27 -6.80 23.79
N ARG A 66 4.05 -5.99 24.51
CA ARG A 66 3.61 -4.78 25.24
C ARG A 66 3.41 -3.56 24.34
N TYR A 67 3.96 -3.57 23.13
CA TYR A 67 3.82 -2.47 22.17
C TYR A 67 2.34 -2.17 21.88
N LYS A 68 1.97 -0.89 22.03
CA LYS A 68 0.68 -0.35 21.62
C LYS A 68 0.92 0.84 20.68
N PRO A 69 0.27 0.89 19.50
CA PRO A 69 0.33 2.06 18.64
C PRO A 69 -0.13 3.30 19.42
N ARG A 70 0.53 4.43 19.20
CA ARG A 70 0.05 5.71 19.72
C ARG A 70 -1.20 6.12 18.95
N ARG A 71 -1.93 7.07 19.52
CA ARG A 71 -3.06 7.72 18.84
C ARG A 71 -2.58 8.32 17.52
N VAL A 72 -3.43 8.24 16.49
CA VAL A 72 -3.17 8.79 15.17
C VAL A 72 -3.97 10.08 15.04
N THR A 73 -3.38 11.14 14.50
CA THR A 73 -4.12 12.37 14.17
C THR A 73 -4.19 12.51 12.67
N GLN A 74 -5.38 12.74 12.12
CA GLN A 74 -5.52 13.14 10.73
C GLN A 74 -5.52 14.67 10.61
N VAL A 75 -4.87 15.15 9.55
CA VAL A 75 -4.93 16.53 9.07
C VAL A 75 -5.37 16.55 7.62
N LEU A 76 -6.03 17.63 7.18
CA LEU A 76 -6.31 17.83 5.76
C LEU A 76 -5.09 18.45 5.08
N VAL A 77 -4.65 17.85 3.97
CA VAL A 77 -3.63 18.40 3.10
C VAL A 77 -4.20 18.63 1.71
N PRO A 78 -3.79 19.70 1.00
CA PRO A 78 -4.26 19.95 -0.35
C PRO A 78 -3.83 18.82 -1.29
N LYS A 79 -4.70 18.48 -2.25
CA LYS A 79 -4.31 17.66 -3.40
C LYS A 79 -3.52 18.52 -4.39
N ALA A 80 -2.64 17.88 -5.16
CA ALA A 80 -1.87 18.57 -6.22
C ALA A 80 -2.78 19.17 -7.31
N SER A 81 -3.95 18.56 -7.54
CA SER A 81 -4.97 19.07 -8.45
C SER A 81 -5.96 20.00 -7.73
N SER A 82 -7.01 19.43 -7.15
CA SER A 82 -8.06 20.17 -6.46
C SER A 82 -8.64 19.37 -5.30
N GLY A 83 -9.08 20.10 -4.27
CA GLY A 83 -9.66 19.53 -3.05
C GLY A 83 -8.63 19.13 -1.99
N TRP A 84 -9.12 18.44 -0.97
CA TRP A 84 -8.35 18.06 0.21
C TRP A 84 -8.31 16.55 0.36
N ARG A 85 -7.25 16.03 0.98
CA ARG A 85 -7.18 14.62 1.39
C ARG A 85 -6.80 14.54 2.87
N PRO A 86 -7.36 13.58 3.63
CA PRO A 86 -6.87 13.28 4.95
C PRO A 86 -5.45 12.68 4.86
N LEU A 87 -4.56 13.14 5.73
CA LEU A 87 -3.24 12.58 5.95
C LEU A 87 -3.14 12.19 7.43
N SER A 88 -2.88 10.91 7.68
CA SER A 88 -2.65 10.42 9.04
C SER A 88 -1.22 10.66 9.49
N LEU A 89 -1.08 11.34 10.61
CA LEU A 89 0.17 11.60 11.31
C LEU A 89 0.36 10.54 12.39
N TRP A 90 1.42 9.76 12.21
CA TRP A 90 1.83 8.69 13.11
C TRP A 90 3.03 9.14 13.95
N ALA A 91 3.05 8.74 15.22
CA ALA A 91 4.24 8.87 16.06
C ALA A 91 5.47 8.25 15.37
N ILE A 92 6.66 8.83 15.61
CA ILE A 92 7.89 8.38 14.95
C ILE A 92 8.17 6.91 15.27
N ARG A 93 8.03 6.51 16.53
CA ARG A 93 8.16 5.11 16.94
C ARG A 93 7.27 4.18 16.12
N ASP A 94 6.02 4.56 15.87
CA ASP A 94 5.08 3.73 15.12
C ASP A 94 5.44 3.65 13.64
N ARG A 95 5.93 4.75 13.05
CA ARG A 95 6.49 4.75 11.69
C ARG A 95 7.70 3.82 11.58
N VAL A 96 8.57 3.79 12.60
CA VAL A 96 9.72 2.86 12.65
C VAL A 96 9.24 1.41 12.69
N VAL A 97 8.28 1.06 13.56
CA VAL A 97 7.74 -0.31 13.61
C VAL A 97 7.05 -0.70 12.31
N GLN A 98 6.19 0.16 11.76
CA GLN A 98 5.52 -0.09 10.47
C GLN A 98 6.53 -0.31 9.36
N ARG A 99 7.60 0.48 9.33
CA ARG A 99 8.67 0.33 8.34
C ARG A 99 9.48 -0.95 8.55
N ALA A 100 9.72 -1.35 9.78
CA ALA A 100 10.40 -2.59 10.10
C ALA A 100 9.58 -3.81 9.63
N VAL A 101 8.27 -3.81 9.86
CA VAL A 101 7.37 -4.85 9.34
C VAL A 101 7.28 -4.81 7.82
N TYR A 102 7.20 -3.63 7.20
CA TYR A 102 7.27 -3.51 5.75
C TYR A 102 8.55 -4.16 5.19
N ASN A 103 9.71 -3.83 5.74
CA ASN A 103 11.00 -4.37 5.30
C ASN A 103 11.09 -5.90 5.48
N TYR A 104 10.39 -6.46 6.47
CA TYR A 104 10.30 -7.90 6.67
C TYR A 104 9.36 -8.58 5.66
N LEU A 105 8.21 -7.96 5.35
CA LEU A 105 7.19 -8.55 4.49
C LEU A 105 7.47 -8.38 3.00
N GLU A 106 8.02 -7.25 2.59
CA GLU A 106 8.24 -6.91 1.18
C GLU A 106 9.01 -8.02 0.43
N PRO A 107 10.16 -8.53 0.91
CA PRO A 107 10.91 -9.59 0.21
C PRO A 107 10.12 -10.90 0.08
N VAL A 108 9.12 -11.12 0.93
CA VAL A 108 8.29 -12.33 0.94
C VAL A 108 7.12 -12.19 -0.04
N VAL A 109 6.53 -11.01 -0.18
CA VAL A 109 5.34 -10.80 -1.02
C VAL A 109 5.67 -10.30 -2.43
N GLU A 110 6.70 -9.47 -2.58
CA GLU A 110 7.05 -8.83 -3.85
C GLU A 110 7.30 -9.80 -5.01
N PRO A 111 8.05 -10.92 -4.84
CA PRO A 111 8.27 -11.88 -5.93
C PRO A 111 7.01 -12.57 -6.45
N ARG A 112 5.92 -12.56 -5.67
CA ARG A 112 4.65 -13.21 -6.02
C ARG A 112 3.65 -12.25 -6.66
N PHE A 113 3.84 -10.93 -6.52
CA PHE A 113 2.93 -9.97 -7.15
C PHE A 113 2.99 -10.03 -8.68
N LEU A 114 1.82 -9.98 -9.31
CA LEU A 114 1.68 -10.09 -10.76
C LEU A 114 2.29 -8.88 -11.49
N ALA A 115 2.76 -9.12 -12.72
CA ALA A 115 3.37 -8.09 -13.57
C ALA A 115 2.42 -6.96 -13.98
N CYS A 116 1.11 -7.12 -13.78
CA CYS A 116 0.12 -6.06 -14.03
C CYS A 116 0.06 -5.00 -12.92
N SER A 117 0.66 -5.24 -11.75
CA SER A 117 0.63 -4.32 -10.61
C SER A 117 1.94 -3.52 -10.53
N TYR A 118 1.86 -2.19 -10.49
CA TYR A 118 3.02 -1.29 -10.53
C TYR A 118 3.12 -0.37 -9.31
N GLY A 119 1.98 -0.01 -8.71
CA GLY A 119 1.92 1.03 -7.68
C GLY A 119 2.67 0.66 -6.41
N PHE A 120 3.54 1.56 -5.94
CA PHE A 120 4.27 1.44 -4.67
C PHE A 120 5.12 0.16 -4.50
N ARG A 121 5.62 -0.39 -5.60
CA ARG A 121 6.49 -1.58 -5.61
C ARG A 121 7.95 -1.21 -5.91
N PRO A 122 8.94 -1.84 -5.26
CA PRO A 122 10.35 -1.60 -5.56
C PRO A 122 10.67 -1.88 -7.04
N GLY A 123 11.38 -0.96 -7.68
CA GLY A 123 11.79 -1.12 -9.08
C GLY A 123 10.66 -1.04 -10.11
N ARG A 124 9.46 -0.61 -9.72
CA ARG A 124 8.32 -0.35 -10.61
C ARG A 124 7.98 1.14 -10.57
N THR A 125 7.76 1.73 -11.74
CA THR A 125 7.47 3.16 -11.92
C THR A 125 6.16 3.39 -12.66
N THR A 126 5.66 4.63 -12.65
CA THR A 126 4.54 5.05 -13.50
C THR A 126 4.88 4.86 -14.98
N LYS A 127 6.13 5.11 -15.37
CA LYS A 127 6.63 4.88 -16.72
C LYS A 127 6.54 3.41 -17.14
N ASP A 128 6.86 2.46 -16.26
CA ASP A 128 6.73 1.02 -16.58
C ASP A 128 5.27 0.64 -16.85
N ALA A 129 4.34 1.17 -16.04
CA ALA A 129 2.91 0.96 -16.24
C ALA A 129 2.46 1.54 -17.59
N ALA A 130 2.96 2.73 -17.92
CA ALA A 130 2.66 3.44 -19.16
C ALA A 130 3.21 2.71 -20.40
N LEU A 131 4.43 2.17 -20.32
CA LEU A 131 5.03 1.34 -21.36
C LEU A 131 4.24 0.05 -21.57
N ALA A 132 3.71 -0.58 -20.52
CA ALA A 132 2.88 -1.77 -20.66
C ALA A 132 1.56 -1.50 -21.39
N ILE A 133 0.95 -0.33 -21.14
CA ILE A 133 -0.24 0.14 -21.88
C ILE A 133 0.11 0.37 -23.36
N HIS A 134 1.21 1.07 -23.62
CA HIS A 134 1.67 1.35 -24.98
C HIS A 134 2.03 0.08 -25.76
N GLN A 135 2.67 -0.91 -25.13
CA GLN A 135 2.92 -2.21 -25.74
C GLN A 135 1.63 -2.95 -26.09
N ALA A 136 0.60 -2.88 -25.24
CA ALA A 136 -0.70 -3.46 -25.55
C ALA A 136 -1.36 -2.73 -26.73
N ARG A 137 -1.19 -1.41 -26.83
CA ARG A 137 -1.64 -0.62 -27.99
C ARG A 137 -1.00 -1.11 -29.28
N LEU A 138 0.32 -1.19 -29.31
CA LEU A 138 1.07 -1.72 -30.47
C LEU A 138 0.70 -3.17 -30.80
N GLY A 139 0.23 -3.94 -29.82
CA GLY A 139 -0.33 -5.29 -29.99
C GLY A 139 -1.77 -5.36 -30.49
N GLY A 140 -2.36 -4.23 -30.91
CA GLY A 140 -3.70 -4.12 -31.48
C GLY A 140 -4.82 -3.93 -30.45
N ALA A 141 -4.53 -3.46 -29.23
CA ALA A 141 -5.57 -3.02 -28.31
C ALA A 141 -6.03 -1.61 -28.68
N ASP A 142 -7.34 -1.39 -28.82
CA ASP A 142 -7.94 -0.10 -29.22
C ASP A 142 -8.78 0.54 -28.10
N TRP A 143 -9.32 -0.29 -27.20
CA TRP A 143 -10.33 0.12 -26.23
C TRP A 143 -9.86 -0.09 -24.80
N VAL A 144 -10.29 0.81 -23.92
CA VAL A 144 -9.83 0.89 -22.54
C VAL A 144 -11.03 1.02 -21.62
N PHE A 145 -11.06 0.18 -20.58
CA PHE A 145 -11.81 0.49 -19.38
C PHE A 145 -10.87 1.20 -18.41
N ASP A 146 -11.11 2.50 -18.22
CA ASP A 146 -10.43 3.39 -17.30
C ASP A 146 -11.16 3.33 -15.96
N GLY A 147 -10.51 2.80 -14.92
CA GLY A 147 -11.16 2.40 -13.66
C GLY A 147 -10.46 2.92 -12.41
N ASP A 148 -11.24 3.42 -11.47
CA ASP A 148 -10.79 3.90 -10.16
C ASP A 148 -11.58 3.15 -9.07
N ILE A 149 -10.90 2.65 -8.04
CA ILE A 149 -11.56 2.01 -6.89
C ILE A 149 -11.92 3.09 -5.87
N LYS A 150 -13.21 3.23 -5.55
CA LYS A 150 -13.68 4.26 -4.62
C LYS A 150 -13.22 3.96 -3.19
N ASP A 151 -12.50 4.91 -2.59
CA ASP A 151 -11.99 4.85 -1.21
C ASP A 151 -11.42 3.45 -0.85
N CYS A 152 -10.52 2.95 -1.71
CA CYS A 152 -10.06 1.56 -1.63
C CYS A 152 -9.64 1.15 -0.21
N PHE A 153 -8.81 1.96 0.46
CA PHE A 153 -8.38 1.68 1.83
C PHE A 153 -9.50 1.77 2.87
N GLY A 154 -10.48 2.65 2.69
CA GLY A 154 -11.60 2.80 3.62
C GLY A 154 -12.62 1.67 3.50
N GLN A 155 -12.73 1.08 2.31
CA GLN A 155 -13.65 -0.03 2.03
C GLN A 155 -13.04 -1.40 2.29
N MET A 156 -11.71 -1.51 2.37
CA MET A 156 -11.02 -2.78 2.65
C MET A 156 -11.54 -3.44 3.93
N LYS A 157 -12.07 -4.66 3.80
CA LYS A 157 -12.56 -5.44 4.94
C LYS A 157 -11.38 -6.07 5.67
N ARG A 158 -11.21 -5.70 6.94
CA ARG A 158 -10.13 -6.20 7.81
C ARG A 158 -10.10 -7.73 7.87
N GLU A 159 -11.26 -8.37 7.93
CA GLU A 159 -11.39 -9.83 8.01
C GLU A 159 -10.86 -10.52 6.74
N ILE A 160 -11.11 -9.93 5.56
CA ILE A 160 -10.59 -10.40 4.28
C ILE A 160 -9.06 -10.21 4.26
N LEU A 161 -8.57 -9.02 4.63
CA LEU A 161 -7.15 -8.72 4.67
C LEU A 161 -6.41 -9.70 5.61
N GLN A 162 -6.94 -9.95 6.81
CA GLN A 162 -6.31 -10.86 7.78
C GLN A 162 -6.26 -12.31 7.30
N LYS A 163 -7.31 -12.76 6.61
CA LYS A 163 -7.33 -14.08 5.98
C LYS A 163 -6.29 -14.17 4.86
N GLN A 164 -6.21 -13.16 4.01
CA GLN A 164 -5.21 -13.08 2.96
C GLN A 164 -3.79 -13.05 3.55
N LEU A 165 -3.49 -12.19 4.52
CA LEU A 165 -2.19 -12.15 5.20
C LEU A 165 -1.78 -13.53 5.73
N GLY A 166 -2.73 -14.31 6.24
CA GLY A 166 -2.51 -15.72 6.61
C GLY A 166 -2.06 -16.59 5.42
N ARG A 167 -2.78 -16.51 4.29
CA ARG A 167 -2.42 -17.21 3.04
C ARG A 167 -1.06 -16.77 2.48
N TRP A 168 -0.69 -15.50 2.67
CA TRP A 168 0.60 -14.95 2.26
C TRP A 168 1.77 -15.44 3.13
N GLY A 169 1.50 -16.19 4.21
CA GLY A 169 2.50 -16.71 5.13
C GLY A 169 2.94 -15.70 6.20
N VAL A 170 2.16 -14.64 6.43
CA VAL A 170 2.50 -13.62 7.43
C VAL A 170 2.33 -14.21 8.84
N PRO A 171 3.39 -14.19 9.68
CA PRO A 171 3.32 -14.72 11.04
C PRO A 171 2.20 -14.09 11.89
N GLY A 172 1.59 -14.90 12.77
CA GLY A 172 0.50 -14.46 13.66
C GLY A 172 0.79 -13.16 14.41
N PRO A 173 1.93 -13.01 15.10
CA PRO A 173 2.26 -11.79 15.84
C PRO A 173 2.34 -10.53 14.94
N LEU A 174 2.80 -10.66 13.69
CA LEU A 174 2.83 -9.54 12.75
C LEU A 174 1.42 -9.20 12.23
N ARG A 175 0.55 -10.21 12.03
CA ARG A 175 -0.86 -9.99 11.68
C ARG A 175 -1.63 -9.29 12.79
N GLU A 176 -1.38 -9.65 14.04
CA GLU A 176 -1.95 -8.96 15.21
C GLU A 176 -1.48 -7.51 15.29
N LEU A 177 -0.19 -7.26 15.02
CA LEU A 177 0.35 -5.90 14.99
C LEU A 177 -0.29 -5.05 13.88
N ILE A 178 -0.47 -5.63 12.69
CA ILE A 178 -1.22 -5.00 11.60
C ILE A 178 -2.67 -4.74 12.01
N ASP A 179 -3.31 -5.68 12.70
CA ASP A 179 -4.67 -5.50 13.24
C ASP A 179 -4.75 -4.30 14.18
N ARG A 180 -3.78 -4.18 15.10
CA ARG A 180 -3.68 -3.08 16.06
C ARG A 180 -3.53 -1.75 15.34
N TRP A 181 -2.75 -1.68 14.26
CA TRP A 181 -2.66 -0.47 13.45
C TRP A 181 -3.99 -0.14 12.80
N LEU A 182 -4.62 -1.10 12.11
CA LEU A 182 -5.90 -0.87 11.44
C LEU A 182 -7.00 -0.40 12.42
N ARG A 183 -6.95 -0.84 13.69
CA ARG A 183 -7.84 -0.39 14.78
C ARG A 183 -7.38 0.85 15.54
N ALA A 184 -6.17 1.35 15.25
CA ALA A 184 -5.60 2.48 15.98
C ALA A 184 -6.54 3.67 15.86
N HIS A 185 -6.84 4.29 17.00
CA HIS A 185 -7.82 5.36 17.07
C HIS A 185 -7.30 6.58 16.32
N VAL A 186 -8.07 7.00 15.33
CA VAL A 186 -7.82 8.19 14.54
C VAL A 186 -8.62 9.34 15.10
N TRP A 187 -7.91 10.42 15.43
CA TRP A 187 -8.49 11.69 15.78
C TRP A 187 -8.53 12.61 14.57
N ASN A 188 -9.71 13.15 14.26
CA ASN A 188 -9.88 14.13 13.22
C ASN A 188 -9.71 15.54 13.78
N ALA A 189 -8.64 16.24 13.40
CA ALA A 189 -8.43 17.61 13.86
C ALA A 189 -9.53 18.59 13.37
N TRP A 190 -10.19 18.31 12.23
CA TRP A 190 -11.14 19.23 11.60
C TRP A 190 -12.63 18.89 11.81
N ARG A 191 -12.97 17.67 12.25
CA ARG A 191 -14.38 17.28 12.48
C ARG A 191 -14.81 17.42 13.94
N GLY A 192 -13.87 17.54 14.88
CA GLY A 192 -14.18 17.63 16.31
C GLY A 192 -14.79 16.36 16.91
N ASP A 193 -15.03 15.31 16.11
CA ASP A 193 -15.57 14.02 16.52
C ASP A 193 -14.43 13.01 16.75
N GLY A 194 -14.43 12.41 17.95
CA GLY A 194 -13.30 11.64 18.46
C GLY A 194 -13.11 10.24 17.90
N GLN A 195 -13.82 9.87 16.84
CA GLN A 195 -13.71 8.54 16.22
C GLN A 195 -13.98 8.61 14.73
N ALA A 196 -12.95 8.39 13.91
CA ALA A 196 -13.18 8.11 12.50
C ALA A 196 -12.29 6.98 11.99
N GLY A 197 -12.90 5.79 11.95
CA GLY A 197 -12.48 4.72 11.07
C GLY A 197 -11.07 4.16 11.31
N THR A 198 -10.62 3.40 10.32
CA THR A 198 -9.31 2.75 10.28
C THR A 198 -8.20 3.77 10.02
N SER A 199 -7.05 3.61 10.69
CA SER A 199 -5.89 4.46 10.46
C SER A 199 -5.29 4.24 9.06
N GLN A 200 -5.63 5.13 8.13
CA GLN A 200 -5.09 5.09 6.77
C GLN A 200 -3.71 5.77 6.71
N GLY A 201 -2.87 5.51 5.71
CA GLY A 201 -1.67 6.32 5.44
C GLY A 201 -0.43 6.04 6.30
N GLY A 202 -0.35 4.87 6.93
CA GLY A 202 0.89 4.38 7.54
C GLY A 202 1.93 3.95 6.49
N ALA A 203 3.19 3.84 6.88
CA ALA A 203 4.29 3.45 5.96
C ALA A 203 4.08 2.07 5.32
N ILE A 204 3.31 1.20 5.97
CA ILE A 204 2.98 -0.14 5.49
C ILE A 204 1.73 -0.18 4.61
N SER A 205 0.89 0.86 4.64
CA SER A 205 -0.42 0.86 3.99
C SER A 205 -0.35 0.46 2.50
N PRO A 206 0.54 1.04 1.66
CA PRO A 206 0.61 0.67 0.25
C PRO A 206 0.84 -0.82 -0.01
N LEU A 207 1.67 -1.48 0.82
CA LEU A 207 1.92 -2.92 0.73
C LEU A 207 0.66 -3.72 1.04
N LEU A 208 -0.08 -3.33 2.09
CA LEU A 208 -1.32 -4.01 2.48
C LEU A 208 -2.40 -3.88 1.41
N CYS A 209 -2.52 -2.73 0.74
CA CYS A 209 -3.44 -2.57 -0.38
C CYS A 209 -3.05 -3.46 -1.56
N ASN A 210 -1.76 -3.54 -1.90
CA ASN A 210 -1.32 -4.46 -2.95
C ASN A 210 -1.56 -5.93 -2.61
N ILE A 211 -1.35 -6.33 -1.35
CA ILE A 211 -1.71 -7.67 -0.85
C ILE A 211 -3.21 -7.92 -1.03
N TYR A 212 -4.05 -6.93 -0.72
CA TYR A 212 -5.50 -7.03 -0.81
C TYR A 212 -6.00 -7.17 -2.25
N LEU A 213 -5.50 -6.31 -3.12
CA LEU A 213 -5.86 -6.24 -4.53
C LEU A 213 -5.16 -7.31 -5.39
N HIS A 214 -4.25 -8.11 -4.83
CA HIS A 214 -3.66 -9.21 -5.58
C HIS A 214 -4.71 -10.24 -6.02
N GLU A 215 -5.71 -10.52 -5.17
CA GLU A 215 -6.81 -11.42 -5.53
C GLU A 215 -7.66 -10.85 -6.69
N PHE A 216 -7.79 -9.52 -6.76
CA PHE A 216 -8.37 -8.84 -7.92
C PHE A 216 -7.53 -9.04 -9.18
N ASP A 217 -6.21 -8.85 -9.08
CA ASP A 217 -5.28 -9.04 -10.20
C ASP A 217 -5.33 -10.47 -10.76
N GLU A 218 -5.36 -11.48 -9.87
CA GLU A 218 -5.43 -12.90 -10.23
C GLU A 218 -6.75 -13.25 -10.92
N GLN A 219 -7.89 -12.84 -10.35
CA GLN A 219 -9.21 -13.18 -10.88
C GLN A 219 -9.54 -12.46 -12.19
N LEU A 220 -8.98 -11.28 -12.42
CA LEU A 220 -9.21 -10.49 -13.63
C LEU A 220 -8.26 -10.88 -14.79
N ARG A 221 -7.22 -11.67 -14.50
CA ARG A 221 -6.29 -12.18 -15.52
C ARG A 221 -7.03 -12.93 -16.62
N HIS A 222 -6.81 -12.53 -17.87
CA HIS A 222 -7.48 -13.11 -19.02
C HIS A 222 -6.62 -13.00 -20.29
N ARG A 223 -6.93 -13.79 -21.33
CA ARG A 223 -6.19 -13.76 -22.60
C ARG A 223 -6.63 -12.65 -23.56
N ARG A 224 -7.85 -12.12 -23.40
CA ARG A 224 -8.45 -11.12 -24.32
C ARG A 224 -8.23 -9.67 -23.92
N TRP A 225 -7.72 -9.41 -22.72
CA TRP A 225 -7.42 -8.07 -22.25
C TRP A 225 -6.20 -8.09 -21.36
N ARG A 226 -5.59 -6.91 -21.15
CA ARG A 226 -4.48 -6.72 -20.23
C ARG A 226 -4.90 -5.76 -19.13
N LEU A 227 -4.75 -6.20 -17.88
CA LEU A 227 -4.86 -5.32 -16.71
C LEU A 227 -3.50 -4.61 -16.50
N ILE A 228 -3.56 -3.32 -16.19
CA ILE A 228 -2.46 -2.53 -15.65
C ILE A 228 -3.03 -1.77 -14.45
N ARG A 229 -2.44 -1.93 -13.27
CA ARG A 229 -2.91 -1.35 -12.01
C ARG A 229 -1.78 -0.61 -11.30
N TYR A 230 -2.08 0.58 -10.80
CA TYR A 230 -1.22 1.37 -9.95
C TYR A 230 -1.98 1.73 -8.67
N ALA A 231 -1.77 0.94 -7.61
CA ALA A 231 -2.57 1.02 -6.40
C ALA A 231 -4.07 0.79 -6.66
N ASP A 232 -4.91 1.80 -6.43
CA ASP A 232 -6.36 1.83 -6.62
C ASP A 232 -6.81 2.28 -8.01
N ASP A 233 -5.90 2.88 -8.79
CA ASP A 233 -6.11 3.26 -10.19
C ASP A 233 -5.74 2.09 -11.11
N PHE A 234 -6.59 1.76 -12.09
CA PHE A 234 -6.33 0.68 -13.03
C PHE A 234 -6.95 0.91 -14.40
N VAL A 235 -6.27 0.41 -15.43
CA VAL A 235 -6.82 0.33 -16.78
C VAL A 235 -6.87 -1.11 -17.25
N ILE A 236 -7.90 -1.43 -18.03
CA ILE A 236 -8.02 -2.70 -18.73
C ILE A 236 -8.09 -2.43 -20.22
N VAL A 237 -7.06 -2.87 -20.95
CA VAL A 237 -6.93 -2.62 -22.38
C VAL A 237 -7.32 -3.87 -23.18
N GLY A 238 -8.19 -3.72 -24.17
CA GLY A 238 -8.74 -4.78 -25.03
C GLY A 238 -8.85 -4.33 -26.48
N ARG A 239 -9.22 -5.26 -27.39
CA ARG A 239 -9.25 -4.98 -28.84
C ARG A 239 -10.54 -4.32 -29.30
N SER A 240 -11.62 -4.43 -28.52
CA SER A 240 -12.92 -3.87 -28.88
C SER A 240 -13.63 -3.28 -27.67
N GLN A 241 -14.55 -2.35 -27.92
CA GLN A 241 -15.39 -1.75 -26.89
C GLN A 241 -16.11 -2.82 -26.05
N ARG A 242 -16.68 -3.83 -26.72
CA ARG A 242 -17.37 -4.94 -26.07
C ARG A 242 -16.47 -5.74 -25.13
N GLU A 243 -15.17 -5.86 -25.44
CA GLU A 243 -14.21 -6.51 -24.55
C GLU A 243 -13.87 -5.65 -23.34
N ALA A 244 -13.64 -4.34 -23.53
CA ALA A 244 -13.41 -3.41 -22.43
C ALA A 244 -14.61 -3.34 -21.47
N GLU A 245 -15.83 -3.26 -22.00
CA GLU A 245 -17.07 -3.28 -21.21
C GLU A 245 -17.24 -4.60 -20.42
N ARG A 246 -16.96 -5.74 -21.05
CA ARG A 246 -17.02 -7.04 -20.38
C ARG A 246 -15.96 -7.13 -19.28
N ALA A 247 -14.77 -6.61 -19.52
CA ALA A 247 -13.70 -6.59 -18.53
C ALA A 247 -14.04 -5.67 -17.35
N GLY A 248 -14.61 -4.49 -17.61
CA GLY A 248 -15.11 -3.57 -16.58
C GLY A 248 -16.22 -4.18 -15.71
N ARG A 249 -17.21 -4.85 -16.32
CA ARG A 249 -18.24 -5.60 -15.56
C ARG A 249 -17.63 -6.67 -14.67
N ARG A 250 -16.71 -7.48 -15.23
CA ARG A 250 -16.01 -8.52 -14.46
C ARG A 250 -15.16 -7.93 -13.33
N ALA A 251 -14.51 -6.79 -13.56
CA ALA A 251 -13.78 -6.08 -12.53
C ALA A 251 -14.70 -5.66 -11.38
N GLY A 252 -15.89 -5.12 -11.70
CA GLY A 252 -16.92 -4.77 -10.72
C GLY A 252 -17.37 -5.98 -9.89
N ASP A 253 -17.66 -7.12 -10.54
CA ASP A 253 -18.08 -8.35 -9.86
C ASP A 253 -17.00 -8.88 -8.89
N ILE A 254 -15.73 -8.79 -9.28
CA ILE A 254 -14.61 -9.23 -8.44
C ILE A 254 -14.41 -8.27 -7.25
N LEU A 255 -14.42 -6.96 -7.50
CA LEU A 255 -14.28 -5.95 -6.45
C LEU A 255 -15.42 -6.05 -5.43
N ALA A 256 -16.66 -6.27 -5.88
CA ALA A 256 -17.81 -6.45 -5.00
C ALA A 256 -17.62 -7.64 -4.02
N LYS A 257 -17.04 -8.75 -4.48
CA LYS A 257 -16.70 -9.90 -3.62
C LYS A 257 -15.63 -9.56 -2.58
N LEU A 258 -14.70 -8.66 -2.93
CA LEU A 258 -13.71 -8.10 -2.02
C LEU A 258 -14.29 -6.96 -1.15
N GLY A 259 -15.58 -6.63 -1.27
CA GLY A 259 -16.20 -5.54 -0.52
C GLY A 259 -15.77 -4.14 -0.97
N LEU A 260 -15.27 -4.02 -2.19
CA LEU A 260 -14.86 -2.77 -2.82
C LEU A 260 -15.83 -2.40 -3.94
N GLU A 261 -15.87 -1.13 -4.32
CA GLU A 261 -16.67 -0.67 -5.45
C GLU A 261 -15.84 0.13 -6.48
N ILE A 262 -16.26 0.06 -7.74
CA ILE A 262 -15.75 0.92 -8.79
C ILE A 262 -16.32 2.33 -8.59
N HIS A 263 -15.49 3.36 -8.74
CA HIS A 263 -15.89 4.74 -8.64
C HIS A 263 -16.73 5.15 -9.87
N PRO A 264 -18.05 5.39 -9.74
CA PRO A 264 -18.94 5.52 -10.90
C PRO A 264 -18.66 6.76 -11.75
N GLN A 265 -18.20 7.86 -11.13
CA GLN A 265 -17.93 9.12 -11.82
C GLN A 265 -16.52 9.24 -12.39
N LYS A 266 -15.60 8.36 -11.98
CA LYS A 266 -14.21 8.38 -12.41
C LYS A 266 -13.86 7.24 -13.34
N SER A 267 -14.76 6.27 -13.48
CA SER A 267 -14.55 5.12 -14.33
C SER A 267 -15.36 5.26 -15.61
N ARG A 268 -14.79 4.87 -16.74
CA ARG A 268 -15.41 5.01 -18.06
C ARG A 268 -14.84 4.02 -19.07
N ILE A 269 -15.58 3.85 -20.14
CA ILE A 269 -15.05 3.24 -21.37
C ILE A 269 -14.54 4.35 -22.26
N THR A 270 -13.34 4.17 -22.81
CA THR A 270 -12.74 5.08 -23.78
C THR A 270 -11.86 4.29 -24.76
N SER A 271 -11.18 4.98 -25.66
CA SER A 271 -10.30 4.38 -26.65
C SER A 271 -9.01 5.17 -26.80
N PHE A 272 -8.02 4.56 -27.45
CA PHE A 272 -6.82 5.28 -27.83
C PHE A 272 -7.12 6.42 -28.80
N ALA A 273 -8.16 6.32 -29.65
CA ALA A 273 -8.54 7.39 -30.56
C ALA A 273 -9.07 8.64 -29.83
N GLU A 274 -9.84 8.45 -28.76
CA GLU A 274 -10.36 9.54 -27.92
C GLU A 274 -9.27 10.11 -26.98
N GLY A 275 -8.37 9.23 -26.53
CA GLY A 275 -7.29 9.54 -25.63
C GLY A 275 -7.68 9.56 -24.16
N PHE A 276 -6.74 9.18 -23.29
CA PHE A 276 -6.97 9.05 -21.85
C PHE A 276 -5.69 9.27 -21.04
N GLN A 277 -5.86 9.54 -19.75
CA GLN A 277 -4.76 9.72 -18.81
C GLN A 277 -4.67 8.52 -17.86
N PHE A 278 -3.46 8.12 -17.51
CA PHE A 278 -3.21 7.13 -16.46
C PHE A 278 -1.90 7.46 -15.76
N VAL A 279 -1.94 7.62 -14.43
CA VAL A 279 -0.79 7.86 -13.55
C VAL A 279 0.26 8.86 -14.03
N GLY A 280 -0.18 10.01 -14.56
CA GLY A 280 0.71 11.08 -15.04
C GLY A 280 1.17 10.90 -16.49
N TRP A 281 0.54 9.99 -17.26
CA TRP A 281 0.80 9.80 -18.68
C TRP A 281 -0.49 9.97 -19.49
N PHE A 282 -0.38 10.55 -20.68
CA PHE A 282 -1.48 10.69 -21.63
C PHE A 282 -1.23 9.82 -22.87
N PHE A 283 -2.28 9.15 -23.33
CA PHE A 283 -2.26 8.23 -24.46
C PHE A 283 -3.24 8.72 -25.50
N ILE A 284 -2.81 8.80 -26.77
CA ILE A 284 -3.68 9.11 -27.90
C ILE A 284 -3.15 8.46 -29.17
N ASN A 285 -4.00 7.78 -29.92
CA ASN A 285 -3.65 6.95 -31.07
C ASN A 285 -2.52 5.95 -30.73
N GLU A 286 -1.34 6.13 -31.29
CA GLU A 286 -0.13 5.34 -30.97
C GLU A 286 0.88 6.14 -30.14
N GLN A 287 0.54 7.38 -29.75
CA GLN A 287 1.43 8.28 -29.03
C GLN A 287 1.23 8.15 -27.52
N ILE A 288 2.31 8.40 -26.79
CA ILE A 288 2.37 8.43 -25.33
C ILE A 288 3.16 9.67 -24.89
N HIS A 289 2.61 10.42 -23.94
CA HIS A 289 3.18 11.67 -23.44
C HIS A 289 3.23 11.67 -21.91
N GLU A 290 4.36 12.09 -21.35
CA GLU A 290 4.49 12.32 -19.91
C GLU A 290 3.87 13.68 -19.56
N LEU A 291 2.96 13.70 -18.58
CA LEU A 291 2.35 14.92 -18.06
C LEU A 291 3.23 15.45 -16.94
N ARG A 292 3.78 16.65 -17.13
CA ARG A 292 4.60 17.36 -16.14
C ARG A 292 3.73 18.10 -15.13
#